data_AF-A0A507B1W8-F1
#
_entry.id   AF-A0A507B1W8-F1
#
_cell.length_a   1.000
_cell.length_b   1.000
_cell.length_c   1.000
_cell.angle_alpha   90.00
_cell.angle_beta   90.00
_cell.angle_gamma   90.00
#
_symmetry.space_group_name_H-M   'P 1'
#
loop_
_entity.id
_entity.type
_entity.pdbx_description
1 polymer ?
#
loop_
_entity_poly.entity_id
_entity_poly.type
_entity_poly.pdbx_seq_one_letter_code
_entity_poly.pdbx_strand_id
1 'polypeptide(L)'
;MPSRRSMNLARPPTPSCIVQLRLDGTAVTDTATPHPPHSRHPHTFEDSGVLPFFIPSSGVWSLYPQRDARGKYHGEYAQRPGRPPAPSLLAMLSNRHPTAPVAHRAQHKATCNKIKKARAKLAQEDHGVRNATPDFMTPANAFETDAGRFWGILSTRDYMRARYGLAEYLRLSGTLDGVQEALSHMQDMIRLCRSDNMGLRDLVPALMLRLDLDQECYDFVKWWATCDPDGNYDWGDLTLPHLNLRGADAFEDPNFLGGKFAPLNHTVAILLLKLKILVDVRNLKVTRKVLASHRLPLELCEPVELSVVRSPLSTKLQRLSPESLSRTEENLLDQIRELGAKLVEANKHFMFSLFEPDEPLCDEPEAYSMGSWEEMARAMQSSYAAFWETEGVLDLLNDARACAGRDSENEIDDMMDGETFKSRPGSRRTKEELLADVSVNRIWGYLDYAVENASYLGPWSERPSERHTRENREAWANAIAEDEEDESWSSDED
;
A
#
# COMPACT_ATOMS: atom_id res chain seq x y z
N MET A 1 12.14 -41.67 -53.80
CA MET A 1 12.69 -40.50 -54.50
C MET A 1 12.15 -39.23 -53.85
N PRO A 2 12.98 -38.18 -53.73
CA PRO A 2 13.08 -37.26 -52.59
C PRO A 2 12.22 -35.97 -52.80
N SER A 3 12.12 -34.96 -51.93
CA SER A 3 13.06 -34.41 -50.95
C SER A 3 12.36 -33.56 -49.89
N ARG A 4 12.85 -33.66 -48.65
CA ARG A 4 12.67 -32.66 -47.58
C ARG A 4 13.35 -31.34 -47.99
N ARG A 5 12.67 -30.20 -47.84
CA ARG A 5 13.30 -28.88 -47.75
C ARG A 5 13.11 -28.33 -46.34
N SER A 6 14.23 -28.27 -45.64
CA SER A 6 14.48 -27.42 -44.48
C SER A 6 14.37 -25.95 -44.89
N MET A 7 13.66 -25.14 -44.11
CA MET A 7 13.81 -23.68 -44.13
C MET A 7 14.10 -23.21 -42.71
N ASN A 8 15.20 -22.48 -42.62
CA ASN A 8 15.89 -22.04 -41.42
C ASN A 8 15.08 -20.99 -40.64
N LEU A 9 15.04 -21.16 -39.32
CA LEU A 9 14.68 -20.15 -38.34
C LEU A 9 15.85 -19.14 -38.22
N ALA A 10 15.62 -17.90 -38.65
CA ALA A 10 16.52 -16.79 -38.40
C ALA A 10 16.25 -16.18 -37.01
N ARG A 11 17.27 -16.14 -36.16
CA ARG A 11 17.29 -15.41 -34.89
C ARG A 11 17.51 -13.91 -35.15
N PRO A 12 16.89 -13.00 -34.39
CA PRO A 12 17.27 -11.58 -34.40
C PRO A 12 18.56 -11.31 -33.60
N PRO A 13 19.34 -10.28 -33.96
CA PRO A 13 20.67 -10.01 -33.38
C PRO A 13 20.61 -9.21 -32.08
N THR A 14 21.58 -9.48 -31.21
CA THR A 14 21.99 -8.69 -30.05
C THR A 14 22.69 -7.39 -30.48
N PRO A 15 22.66 -6.33 -29.65
CA PRO A 15 23.70 -5.31 -29.66
C PRO A 15 24.45 -5.28 -28.33
N SER A 16 25.71 -5.76 -28.36
CA SER A 16 26.75 -5.37 -27.42
C SER A 16 27.59 -4.29 -28.10
N CYS A 17 27.71 -3.12 -27.49
CA CYS A 17 28.87 -2.25 -27.67
C CYS A 17 29.09 -1.43 -26.41
N ILE A 18 30.07 -1.91 -25.65
CA ILE A 18 30.78 -1.24 -24.57
C ILE A 18 31.56 -0.08 -25.19
N VAL A 19 31.31 1.15 -24.72
CA VAL A 19 32.20 2.29 -24.96
C VAL A 19 32.94 2.58 -23.67
N GLN A 20 34.22 2.23 -23.65
CA GLN A 20 35.20 2.68 -22.66
C GLN A 20 35.40 4.19 -22.83
N LEU A 21 35.18 4.97 -21.78
CA LEU A 21 35.72 6.33 -21.67
C LEU A 21 36.83 6.33 -20.62
N ARG A 22 38.01 6.75 -21.11
CA ARG A 22 39.25 6.96 -20.38
C ARG A 22 39.09 8.05 -19.32
N LEU A 23 39.69 7.78 -18.17
CA LEU A 23 40.09 8.76 -17.17
C LEU A 23 41.31 9.50 -17.70
N ASP A 24 41.21 10.82 -17.88
CA ASP A 24 42.37 11.72 -17.91
C ASP A 24 42.16 12.76 -16.82
N GLY A 25 43.13 12.80 -15.90
CA GLY A 25 43.19 13.75 -14.81
C GLY A 25 43.97 15.00 -15.20
N THR A 26 43.53 16.14 -14.67
CA THR A 26 44.37 17.32 -14.47
C THR A 26 43.94 18.01 -13.18
N ALA A 27 44.92 18.17 -12.28
CA ALA A 27 44.85 18.87 -11.01
C ALA A 27 44.89 20.40 -11.18
N VAL A 28 44.95 21.12 -10.03
CA VAL A 28 45.23 22.56 -9.77
C VAL A 28 43.94 23.35 -9.44
N THR A 29 43.73 24.04 -8.30
CA THR A 29 44.54 24.42 -7.11
C THR A 29 43.62 24.92 -5.98
N ASP A 30 44.16 24.87 -4.75
CA ASP A 30 43.73 25.53 -3.51
C ASP A 30 43.17 26.95 -3.63
N THR A 31 42.18 27.29 -2.78
CA THR A 31 42.31 28.40 -1.80
C THR A 31 41.22 28.38 -0.72
N ALA A 32 41.68 28.23 0.53
CA ALA A 32 41.30 28.96 1.75
C ALA A 32 39.84 28.99 2.28
N THR A 33 39.64 28.26 3.38
CA THR A 33 38.69 28.54 4.48
C THR A 33 39.02 29.86 5.21
N PRO A 34 38.03 30.44 5.93
CA PRO A 34 38.18 30.49 7.40
C PRO A 34 36.88 30.22 8.20
N HIS A 35 37.03 29.46 9.28
CA HIS A 35 36.15 29.37 10.47
C HIS A 35 36.90 30.04 11.66
N PRO A 36 36.38 30.10 12.91
CA PRO A 36 35.07 30.48 13.48
C PRO A 36 35.28 31.47 14.68
N PRO A 37 34.36 31.57 15.68
CA PRO A 37 34.63 30.88 16.97
C PRO A 37 33.35 30.26 17.61
N HIS A 38 33.35 28.98 18.04
CA HIS A 38 33.67 28.43 19.40
C HIS A 38 33.01 29.19 20.57
N SER A 39 32.26 28.60 21.52
CA SER A 39 32.44 27.37 22.32
C SER A 39 31.14 27.15 23.15
N ARG A 40 30.74 25.96 23.61
CA ARG A 40 31.32 25.16 24.72
C ARG A 40 30.81 23.71 24.73
N HIS A 41 31.60 22.89 25.42
CA HIS A 41 31.71 21.44 25.52
C HIS A 41 30.69 20.75 26.47
N PRO A 42 30.73 19.39 26.63
CA PRO A 42 29.57 18.51 26.69
C PRO A 42 29.23 18.04 28.11
N HIS A 43 28.01 17.51 28.26
CA HIS A 43 27.65 16.64 29.38
C HIS A 43 27.38 15.23 28.87
N THR A 44 28.11 14.30 29.48
CA THR A 44 27.87 12.86 29.53
C THR A 44 26.48 12.56 30.08
N PHE A 45 25.73 11.66 29.43
CA PHE A 45 24.60 10.99 30.05
C PHE A 45 24.77 9.48 29.87
N GLU A 46 24.94 8.83 31.02
CA GLU A 46 24.89 7.39 31.24
C GLU A 46 23.45 6.87 31.08
N ASP A 47 23.38 5.56 30.89
CA ASP A 47 22.23 4.66 31.01
C ASP A 47 20.94 5.24 31.61
N SER A 48 19.86 5.23 30.84
CA SER A 48 18.50 5.26 31.36
C SER A 48 17.60 4.45 30.44
N GLY A 49 16.98 3.42 31.04
CA GLY A 49 16.20 2.39 30.38
C GLY A 49 15.00 2.90 29.59
N VAL A 50 14.62 2.03 28.67
CA VAL A 50 13.38 2.09 27.88
C VAL A 50 12.19 2.08 28.85
N LEU A 51 11.58 3.24 29.07
CA LEU A 51 10.25 3.35 29.67
C LEU A 51 9.21 3.24 28.54
N PRO A 52 8.18 2.39 28.69
CA PRO A 52 7.11 2.29 27.71
C PRO A 52 6.28 3.59 27.72
N PHE A 53 5.97 4.10 26.53
CA PHE A 53 5.03 5.21 26.35
C PHE A 53 3.65 4.79 26.86
N PHE A 54 3.32 5.19 28.09
CA PHE A 54 1.97 5.14 28.66
C PHE A 54 1.11 6.18 27.92
N ILE A 55 0.19 5.74 27.07
CA ILE A 55 -0.89 6.60 26.55
C ILE A 55 -2.02 6.58 27.58
N PRO A 56 -2.48 7.73 28.13
CA PRO A 56 -3.52 7.74 29.14
C PRO A 56 -4.85 7.21 28.59
N SER A 57 -5.43 6.24 29.28
CA SER A 57 -6.62 5.46 28.91
C SER A 57 -7.96 6.20 29.03
N SER A 58 -8.01 7.43 29.56
CA SER A 58 -9.27 8.09 29.92
C SER A 58 -9.88 9.04 28.86
N GLY A 59 -9.23 9.24 27.71
CA GLY A 59 -9.70 10.21 26.69
C GLY A 59 -9.90 9.69 25.26
N VAL A 60 -9.49 8.46 24.93
CA VAL A 60 -9.22 8.07 23.53
C VAL A 60 -10.45 7.51 22.80
N TRP A 61 -11.50 7.09 23.51
CA TRP A 61 -12.64 6.36 22.91
C TRP A 61 -13.65 7.21 22.11
N SER A 62 -13.55 8.54 22.15
CA SER A 62 -14.45 9.43 21.40
C SER A 62 -14.07 9.60 19.92
N LEU A 63 -12.91 9.10 19.49
CA LEU A 63 -12.36 9.33 18.15
C LEU A 63 -12.50 8.12 17.19
N TYR A 64 -12.88 6.94 17.70
CA TYR A 64 -12.96 5.72 16.89
C TYR A 64 -14.33 5.52 16.25
N PRO A 65 -14.39 5.01 15.00
CA PRO A 65 -15.66 4.75 14.35
C PRO A 65 -16.38 3.61 15.08
N GLN A 66 -17.56 3.90 15.62
CA GLN A 66 -18.36 2.89 16.32
C GLN A 66 -19.16 2.05 15.32
N ARG A 67 -19.20 0.73 15.56
CA ARG A 67 -20.14 -0.18 14.90
C ARG A 67 -21.56 0.08 15.43
N ASP A 68 -22.54 0.18 14.54
CA ASP A 68 -23.96 0.23 14.89
C ASP A 68 -24.42 -1.13 15.46
N ALA A 69 -25.66 -1.20 15.95
CA ALA A 69 -26.24 -2.45 16.50
C ALA A 69 -26.35 -3.61 15.47
N ARG A 70 -25.92 -3.41 14.22
CA ARG A 70 -25.83 -4.41 13.15
C ARG A 70 -24.38 -4.68 12.73
N GLY A 71 -23.39 -4.18 13.46
CA GLY A 71 -21.97 -4.39 13.20
C GLY A 71 -21.36 -3.45 12.17
N LYS A 72 -22.05 -2.39 11.72
CA LYS A 72 -21.58 -1.49 10.65
C LYS A 72 -20.99 -0.18 11.16
N TYR A 73 -19.86 0.26 10.63
CA TYR A 73 -19.27 1.55 10.99
C TYR A 73 -20.21 2.72 10.62
N HIS A 74 -20.37 3.70 11.52
CA HIS A 74 -21.18 4.89 11.29
C HIS A 74 -20.75 5.66 10.02
N GLY A 75 -21.56 5.54 8.97
CA GLY A 75 -21.78 6.52 7.91
C GLY A 75 -23.28 6.51 7.63
N GLU A 76 -23.93 7.67 7.57
CA GLU A 76 -25.37 7.78 7.31
C GLU A 76 -25.72 7.27 5.89
N TYR A 77 -25.89 5.96 5.73
CA TYR A 77 -26.49 5.38 4.53
C TYR A 77 -27.85 4.77 4.87
N ALA A 78 -28.88 5.58 4.65
CA ALA A 78 -30.24 5.11 4.51
C ALA A 78 -30.28 4.07 3.36
N GLN A 79 -30.80 2.88 3.68
CA GLN A 79 -30.99 1.78 2.75
C GLN A 79 -31.71 2.26 1.48
N ARG A 80 -31.03 2.27 0.33
CA ARG A 80 -31.69 2.41 -0.99
C ARG A 80 -32.11 1.00 -1.45
N PRO A 81 -33.41 0.72 -1.65
CA PRO A 81 -33.84 -0.58 -2.17
C PRO A 81 -33.62 -0.67 -3.68
N GLY A 82 -33.03 -1.78 -4.16
CA GLY A 82 -33.26 -2.25 -5.53
C GLY A 82 -32.11 -2.26 -6.54
N ARG A 83 -30.83 -2.39 -6.15
CA ARG A 83 -29.77 -2.78 -7.09
C ARG A 83 -29.40 -4.27 -6.95
N PRO A 84 -29.30 -5.04 -8.04
CA PRO A 84 -28.78 -6.41 -7.99
C PRO A 84 -27.31 -6.39 -7.55
N PRO A 85 -26.84 -7.40 -6.78
CA PRO A 85 -25.45 -7.45 -6.35
C PRO A 85 -24.51 -7.54 -7.56
N ALA A 86 -23.54 -6.63 -7.63
CA ALA A 86 -22.41 -6.76 -8.54
C ALA A 86 -21.58 -7.99 -8.13
N PRO A 87 -20.92 -8.70 -9.07
CA PRO A 87 -20.01 -9.79 -8.69
C PRO A 87 -18.86 -9.19 -7.86
N SER A 88 -18.59 -9.76 -6.68
CA SER A 88 -17.55 -9.22 -5.79
C SER A 88 -16.18 -9.25 -6.47
N LEU A 89 -15.37 -8.21 -6.26
CA LEU A 89 -13.98 -8.16 -6.71
C LEU A 89 -13.21 -9.39 -6.18
N LEU A 90 -13.53 -9.87 -4.97
CA LEU A 90 -13.01 -11.11 -4.40
C LEU A 90 -13.33 -12.36 -5.24
N ALA A 91 -14.54 -12.49 -5.79
CA ALA A 91 -14.88 -13.56 -6.72
C ALA A 91 -14.11 -13.44 -8.05
N MET A 92 -13.75 -12.23 -8.47
CA MET A 92 -12.92 -12.01 -9.67
C MET A 92 -11.43 -12.28 -9.42
N LEU A 93 -10.93 -12.00 -8.20
CA LEU A 93 -9.54 -12.24 -7.78
C LEU A 93 -9.27 -13.71 -7.41
N SER A 94 -10.30 -14.46 -6.99
CA SER A 94 -10.24 -15.89 -6.65
C SER A 94 -9.93 -16.81 -7.86
N ASN A 95 -9.87 -16.27 -9.08
CA ASN A 95 -9.55 -17.00 -10.31
C ASN A 95 -8.11 -17.58 -10.39
N ARG A 96 -7.32 -17.53 -9.31
CA ARG A 96 -6.01 -18.21 -9.22
C ARG A 96 -6.08 -19.68 -8.75
N HIS A 97 -7.25 -20.19 -8.34
CA HIS A 97 -7.43 -21.63 -8.02
C HIS A 97 -8.41 -22.35 -8.99
N PRO A 98 -8.00 -23.47 -9.62
CA PRO A 98 -8.81 -24.17 -10.61
C PRO A 98 -9.84 -25.09 -9.97
N THR A 99 -10.94 -24.55 -9.42
CA THR A 99 -12.03 -25.38 -8.88
C THR A 99 -13.40 -24.92 -9.37
N ALA A 100 -13.68 -25.16 -10.67
CA ALA A 100 -14.99 -25.46 -11.31
C ALA A 100 -15.01 -24.97 -12.78
N PRO A 101 -14.84 -25.86 -13.79
CA PRO A 101 -14.65 -25.46 -15.20
C PRO A 101 -15.83 -24.74 -15.87
N VAL A 102 -17.06 -24.93 -15.40
CA VAL A 102 -18.27 -24.47 -16.11
C VAL A 102 -18.67 -23.05 -15.69
N ALA A 103 -18.62 -22.72 -14.41
CA ALA A 103 -18.92 -21.38 -13.90
C ALA A 103 -17.84 -20.37 -14.32
N HIS A 104 -16.57 -20.78 -14.23
CA HIS A 104 -15.42 -19.99 -14.68
C HIS A 104 -15.54 -19.62 -16.17
N ARG A 105 -15.97 -20.56 -17.03
CA ARG A 105 -16.15 -20.30 -18.47
C ARG A 105 -17.27 -19.29 -18.75
N ALA A 106 -18.38 -19.34 -18.01
CA ALA A 106 -19.51 -18.43 -18.21
C ALA A 106 -19.17 -17.00 -17.78
N GLN A 107 -18.53 -16.84 -16.60
CA GLN A 107 -18.09 -15.54 -16.09
C GLN A 107 -16.99 -14.94 -16.97
N HIS A 108 -15.98 -15.73 -17.33
CA HIS A 108 -14.93 -15.30 -18.26
C HIS A 108 -15.52 -14.86 -19.62
N LYS A 109 -16.46 -15.64 -20.19
CA LYS A 109 -17.14 -15.27 -21.45
C LYS A 109 -17.87 -13.93 -21.34
N ALA A 110 -18.52 -13.64 -20.22
CA ALA A 110 -19.20 -12.37 -20.00
C ALA A 110 -18.20 -11.20 -19.97
N THR A 111 -17.09 -11.33 -19.24
CA THR A 111 -16.02 -10.33 -19.17
C THR A 111 -15.37 -10.11 -20.53
N CYS A 112 -15.02 -11.17 -21.27
CA CYS A 112 -14.46 -11.04 -22.62
C CYS A 112 -15.42 -10.32 -23.58
N ASN A 113 -16.72 -10.56 -23.49
CA ASN A 113 -17.70 -9.85 -24.31
C ASN A 113 -17.77 -8.36 -23.96
N LYS A 114 -17.65 -7.99 -22.67
CA LYS A 114 -17.55 -6.58 -22.24
C LYS A 114 -16.30 -5.92 -22.81
N ILE A 115 -15.14 -6.55 -22.68
CA ILE A 115 -13.85 -6.06 -23.24
C ILE A 115 -13.96 -5.90 -24.76
N LYS A 116 -14.51 -6.88 -25.48
CA LYS A 116 -14.71 -6.80 -26.94
C LYS A 116 -15.57 -5.60 -27.34
N LYS A 117 -16.68 -5.36 -26.63
CA LYS A 117 -17.53 -4.20 -26.88
C LYS A 117 -16.83 -2.88 -26.55
N ALA A 118 -16.09 -2.84 -25.44
CA ALA A 118 -15.34 -1.65 -25.05
C ALA A 118 -14.23 -1.30 -26.07
N ARG A 119 -13.51 -2.30 -26.61
CA ARG A 119 -12.54 -2.10 -27.69
C ARG A 119 -13.19 -1.55 -28.96
N ALA A 120 -14.34 -2.10 -29.36
CA ALA A 120 -15.07 -1.59 -30.53
C ALA A 120 -15.54 -0.14 -30.33
N LYS A 121 -16.05 0.19 -29.14
CA LYS A 121 -16.42 1.56 -28.79
C LYS A 121 -15.20 2.49 -28.83
N LEU A 122 -14.10 2.11 -28.21
CA LEU A 122 -12.88 2.91 -28.21
C LEU A 122 -12.38 3.18 -29.64
N ALA A 123 -12.41 2.17 -30.52
CA ALA A 123 -12.02 2.34 -31.92
C ALA A 123 -12.94 3.30 -32.68
N GLN A 124 -14.25 3.28 -32.39
CA GLN A 124 -15.22 4.21 -32.97
C GLN A 124 -14.94 5.66 -32.51
N GLU A 125 -14.75 5.87 -31.21
CA GLU A 125 -14.45 7.21 -30.69
C GLU A 125 -13.06 7.70 -31.17
N ASP A 126 -12.07 6.83 -31.26
CA ASP A 126 -10.74 7.14 -31.80
C ASP A 126 -10.85 7.65 -33.25
N HIS A 127 -11.61 6.94 -34.08
CA HIS A 127 -11.89 7.36 -35.45
C HIS A 127 -12.61 8.71 -35.50
N GLY A 128 -13.57 8.95 -34.60
CA GLY A 128 -14.29 10.22 -34.48
C GLY A 128 -13.38 11.40 -34.14
N VAL A 129 -12.42 11.21 -33.21
CA VAL A 129 -11.46 12.25 -32.82
C VAL A 129 -10.43 12.53 -33.92
N ARG A 130 -9.98 11.51 -34.67
CA ARG A 130 -9.01 11.67 -35.77
C ARG A 130 -9.58 12.34 -37.02
N ASN A 131 -10.88 12.16 -37.26
CA ASN A 131 -11.56 12.60 -38.48
C ASN A 131 -12.68 13.59 -38.15
N ALA A 132 -12.51 14.37 -37.09
CA ALA A 132 -13.49 15.34 -36.67
C ALA A 132 -13.62 16.43 -37.74
N THR A 133 -14.85 16.86 -38.01
CA THR A 133 -15.07 18.05 -38.84
C THR A 133 -14.74 19.27 -37.97
N PRO A 134 -13.73 20.08 -38.32
CA PRO A 134 -13.30 21.17 -37.47
C PRO A 134 -14.37 22.27 -37.39
N ASP A 135 -14.56 22.81 -36.20
CA ASP A 135 -15.37 23.99 -35.92
C ASP A 135 -14.66 24.87 -34.88
N PHE A 136 -15.33 25.94 -34.40
CA PHE A 136 -14.73 26.85 -33.42
C PHE A 136 -14.36 26.17 -32.08
N MET A 137 -14.98 25.03 -31.74
CA MET A 137 -14.79 24.30 -30.48
C MET A 137 -14.12 22.93 -30.66
N THR A 138 -13.95 22.47 -31.90
CA THR A 138 -13.48 21.12 -32.23
C THR A 138 -12.32 21.19 -33.23
N PRO A 139 -11.12 20.70 -32.87
CA PRO A 139 -10.01 20.58 -33.81
C PRO A 139 -10.25 19.46 -34.82
N ALA A 140 -9.58 19.51 -35.98
CA ALA A 140 -9.70 18.48 -37.02
C ALA A 140 -9.13 17.11 -36.58
N ASN A 141 -8.04 17.13 -35.80
CA ASN A 141 -7.42 15.94 -35.20
C ASN A 141 -6.80 16.30 -33.84
N ALA A 142 -7.58 16.15 -32.77
CA ALA A 142 -7.15 16.55 -31.43
C ALA A 142 -5.88 15.82 -30.95
N PHE A 143 -5.58 14.62 -31.46
CA PHE A 143 -4.39 13.86 -31.04
C PHE A 143 -3.07 14.55 -31.39
N GLU A 144 -3.06 15.34 -32.45
CA GLU A 144 -1.84 16.02 -32.92
C GLU A 144 -1.74 17.45 -32.40
N THR A 145 -2.88 18.14 -32.25
CA THR A 145 -2.90 19.57 -31.92
C THR A 145 -3.14 19.87 -30.44
N ASP A 146 -3.78 18.96 -29.70
CA ASP A 146 -4.36 19.27 -28.39
C ASP A 146 -4.04 18.24 -27.30
N ALA A 147 -3.01 17.41 -27.51
CA ALA A 147 -2.51 16.52 -26.46
C ALA A 147 -2.22 17.31 -25.17
N GLY A 148 -2.56 16.73 -24.01
CA GLY A 148 -2.50 17.40 -22.70
C GLY A 148 -3.75 18.19 -22.32
N ARG A 149 -4.60 18.58 -23.30
CA ARG A 149 -5.79 19.42 -23.08
C ARG A 149 -7.11 18.72 -23.42
N PHE A 150 -7.11 17.39 -23.62
CA PHE A 150 -8.27 16.64 -24.10
C PHE A 150 -9.54 16.92 -23.28
N TRP A 151 -9.45 16.93 -21.95
CA TRP A 151 -10.65 17.14 -21.13
C TRP A 151 -11.33 18.51 -21.32
N GLY A 152 -10.57 19.52 -21.74
CA GLY A 152 -11.11 20.84 -22.10
C GLY A 152 -11.95 20.82 -23.38
N ILE A 153 -11.70 19.86 -24.28
CA ILE A 153 -12.36 19.74 -25.58
C ILE A 153 -13.52 18.75 -25.48
N LEU A 154 -14.74 19.28 -25.56
CA LEU A 154 -15.98 18.52 -25.36
C LEU A 154 -16.06 17.27 -26.26
N SER A 155 -15.67 17.38 -27.52
CA SER A 155 -15.73 16.29 -28.51
C SER A 155 -14.77 15.14 -28.22
N THR A 156 -13.73 15.33 -27.40
CA THR A 156 -12.79 14.24 -27.02
C THR A 156 -13.17 13.54 -25.72
N ARG A 157 -14.15 14.05 -24.97
CA ARG A 157 -14.53 13.47 -23.67
C ARG A 157 -15.10 12.06 -23.79
N ASP A 158 -15.84 11.78 -24.87
CA ASP A 158 -16.42 10.46 -25.08
C ASP A 158 -15.35 9.42 -25.43
N TYR A 159 -14.29 9.82 -26.14
CA TYR A 159 -13.09 9.02 -26.31
C TYR A 159 -12.42 8.71 -24.96
N MET A 160 -12.18 9.72 -24.12
CA MET A 160 -11.56 9.53 -22.80
C MET A 160 -12.39 8.57 -21.93
N ARG A 161 -13.71 8.74 -21.90
CA ARG A 161 -14.62 7.83 -21.16
C ARG A 161 -14.63 6.41 -21.73
N ALA A 162 -14.63 6.25 -23.05
CA ALA A 162 -14.56 4.94 -23.69
C ALA A 162 -13.25 4.22 -23.36
N ARG A 163 -12.13 4.96 -23.36
CA ARG A 163 -10.82 4.44 -23.01
C ARG A 163 -10.73 4.02 -21.55
N TYR A 164 -11.24 4.83 -20.63
CA TYR A 164 -11.36 4.47 -19.22
C TYR A 164 -12.19 3.20 -19.02
N GLY A 165 -13.36 3.12 -19.68
CA GLY A 165 -14.23 1.95 -19.57
C GLY A 165 -13.53 0.65 -20.04
N LEU A 166 -12.69 0.73 -21.08
CA LEU A 166 -11.86 -0.42 -21.49
C LEU A 166 -10.80 -0.75 -20.43
N ALA A 167 -10.04 0.25 -19.96
CA ALA A 167 -9.00 0.06 -18.95
C ALA A 167 -9.57 -0.57 -17.66
N GLU A 168 -10.77 -0.17 -17.25
CA GLU A 168 -11.40 -0.71 -16.06
C GLU A 168 -11.80 -2.18 -16.23
N TYR A 169 -12.41 -2.56 -17.37
CA TYR A 169 -12.71 -3.97 -17.63
C TYR A 169 -11.44 -4.84 -17.71
N LEU A 170 -10.35 -4.29 -18.25
CA LEU A 170 -9.07 -5.00 -18.34
C LEU A 170 -8.45 -5.21 -16.96
N ARG A 171 -8.40 -4.16 -16.12
CA ARG A 171 -7.87 -4.24 -14.75
C ARG A 171 -8.66 -5.22 -13.88
N LEU A 172 -9.99 -5.18 -13.97
CA LEU A 172 -10.90 -6.06 -13.23
C LEU A 172 -10.89 -7.51 -13.73
N SER A 173 -10.33 -7.78 -14.91
CA SER A 173 -10.21 -9.16 -15.42
C SER A 173 -9.28 -10.04 -14.58
N GLY A 174 -8.40 -9.43 -13.76
CA GLY A 174 -7.47 -10.14 -12.89
C GLY A 174 -6.32 -10.85 -13.62
N THR A 175 -6.10 -10.56 -14.90
CA THR A 175 -5.01 -11.14 -15.71
C THR A 175 -3.81 -10.21 -15.81
N LEU A 176 -2.59 -10.75 -15.83
CA LEU A 176 -1.36 -9.95 -15.97
C LEU A 176 -1.40 -9.07 -17.22
N ASP A 177 -1.74 -9.65 -18.38
CA ASP A 177 -1.88 -8.92 -19.65
C ASP A 177 -2.94 -7.81 -19.56
N GLY A 178 -4.07 -8.08 -18.89
CA GLY A 178 -5.12 -7.09 -18.68
C GLY A 178 -4.67 -5.93 -17.80
N VAL A 179 -3.93 -6.20 -16.72
CA VAL A 179 -3.35 -5.16 -15.84
C VAL A 179 -2.34 -4.32 -16.61
N GLN A 180 -1.48 -4.94 -17.41
CA GLN A 180 -0.49 -4.25 -18.25
C GLN A 180 -1.15 -3.37 -19.32
N GLU A 181 -2.18 -3.87 -20.02
CA GLU A 181 -2.94 -3.10 -21.03
C GLU A 181 -3.71 -1.95 -20.36
N ALA A 182 -4.32 -2.19 -19.20
CA ALA A 182 -5.02 -1.16 -18.43
C ALA A 182 -4.08 -0.02 -18.02
N LEU A 183 -2.90 -0.34 -17.48
CA LEU A 183 -1.88 0.66 -17.12
C LEU A 183 -1.47 1.49 -18.35
N SER A 184 -1.23 0.84 -19.50
CA SER A 184 -0.90 1.54 -20.74
C SER A 184 -2.00 2.52 -21.18
N HIS A 185 -3.27 2.10 -21.09
CA HIS A 185 -4.39 3.00 -21.38
C HIS A 185 -4.46 4.18 -20.42
N MET A 186 -4.28 3.97 -19.11
CA MET A 186 -4.33 5.04 -18.10
C MET A 186 -3.16 6.02 -18.24
N GLN A 187 -1.95 5.54 -18.52
CA GLN A 187 -0.78 6.40 -18.77
C GLN A 187 -0.97 7.28 -20.01
N ASP A 188 -1.51 6.73 -21.09
CA ASP A 188 -1.79 7.54 -22.28
C ASP A 188 -2.92 8.54 -22.04
N MET A 189 -3.93 8.19 -21.24
CA MET A 189 -4.96 9.14 -20.82
C MET A 189 -4.38 10.30 -20.00
N ILE A 190 -3.45 10.04 -19.08
CA ILE A 190 -2.72 11.07 -18.34
C ILE A 190 -1.86 11.94 -19.29
N ARG A 191 -1.26 11.35 -20.33
CA ARG A 191 -0.56 12.13 -21.38
C ARG A 191 -1.53 13.05 -22.15
N LEU A 192 -2.72 12.55 -22.49
CA LEU A 192 -3.75 13.31 -23.21
C LEU A 192 -4.43 14.38 -22.34
N CYS A 193 -4.45 14.18 -21.02
CA CYS A 193 -5.01 15.11 -20.04
C CYS A 193 -4.08 15.17 -18.82
N ARG A 194 -3.11 16.10 -18.87
CA ARG A 194 -2.07 16.21 -17.83
C ARG A 194 -2.62 16.62 -16.47
N SER A 195 -3.71 17.39 -16.46
CA SER A 195 -4.44 17.78 -15.24
C SER A 195 -5.21 16.64 -14.59
N ASP A 196 -5.25 15.45 -15.22
CA ASP A 196 -5.93 14.24 -14.74
C ASP A 196 -7.35 14.48 -14.20
N ASN A 197 -8.19 15.10 -15.01
CA ASN A 197 -9.57 15.43 -14.61
C ASN A 197 -10.46 14.19 -14.35
N MET A 198 -9.99 12.99 -14.67
CA MET A 198 -10.69 11.73 -14.42
C MET A 198 -10.17 10.99 -13.17
N GLY A 199 -9.16 11.51 -12.47
CA GLY A 199 -8.65 10.94 -11.23
C GLY A 199 -7.89 9.62 -11.42
N LEU A 200 -7.23 9.41 -12.56
CA LEU A 200 -6.48 8.19 -12.85
C LEU A 200 -5.22 8.04 -12.01
N ARG A 201 -4.65 9.15 -11.50
CA ARG A 201 -3.49 9.15 -10.61
C ARG A 201 -3.69 8.37 -9.33
N ASP A 202 -4.94 8.11 -8.94
CA ASP A 202 -5.31 7.31 -7.77
C ASP A 202 -5.34 5.81 -8.06
N LEU A 203 -5.50 5.41 -9.33
CA LEU A 203 -5.56 4.02 -9.77
C LEU A 203 -4.19 3.48 -10.21
N VAL A 204 -3.38 4.34 -10.84
CA VAL A 204 -2.11 3.98 -11.48
C VAL A 204 -1.08 3.37 -10.50
N PRO A 205 -0.86 3.89 -9.29
CA PRO A 205 0.12 3.31 -8.36
C PRO A 205 -0.17 1.84 -8.01
N ALA A 206 -1.42 1.51 -7.72
CA ALA A 206 -1.81 0.13 -7.42
C ALA A 206 -1.58 -0.82 -8.61
N LEU A 207 -1.82 -0.34 -9.84
CA LEU A 207 -1.51 -1.11 -11.05
C LEU A 207 0.00 -1.34 -11.22
N MET A 208 0.82 -0.33 -10.95
CA MET A 208 2.28 -0.45 -11.02
C MET A 208 2.80 -1.49 -10.03
N LEU A 209 2.31 -1.50 -8.79
CA LEU A 209 2.72 -2.46 -7.76
C LEU A 209 2.34 -3.91 -8.12
N ARG A 210 1.19 -4.12 -8.78
CA ARG A 210 0.77 -5.45 -9.30
C ARG A 210 1.65 -5.96 -10.44
N LEU A 211 2.39 -5.08 -11.10
CA LEU A 211 3.30 -5.39 -12.20
C LEU A 211 4.77 -5.35 -11.77
N ASP A 212 5.04 -5.25 -10.45
CA ASP A 212 6.37 -5.09 -9.87
C ASP A 212 7.14 -3.86 -10.41
N LEU A 213 6.42 -2.85 -10.91
CA LEU A 213 6.98 -1.55 -11.33
C LEU A 213 7.18 -0.65 -10.11
N ASP A 214 7.93 -1.16 -9.14
CA ASP A 214 8.01 -0.62 -7.79
C ASP A 214 8.74 0.74 -7.76
N GLN A 215 9.83 0.88 -8.53
CA GLN A 215 10.55 2.15 -8.64
C GLN A 215 9.69 3.22 -9.35
N GLU A 216 9.02 2.84 -10.43
CA GLU A 216 8.16 3.72 -11.20
C GLU A 216 6.94 4.14 -10.38
N CYS A 217 6.39 3.25 -9.55
CA CYS A 217 5.33 3.58 -8.60
C CYS A 217 5.78 4.67 -7.63
N TYR A 218 6.95 4.49 -7.03
CA TYR A 218 7.52 5.47 -6.11
C TYR A 218 7.76 6.83 -6.79
N ASP A 219 8.41 6.82 -7.94
CA ASP A 219 8.69 8.02 -8.73
C ASP A 219 7.40 8.74 -9.15
N PHE A 220 6.38 7.98 -9.56
CA PHE A 220 5.09 8.52 -9.97
C PHE A 220 4.40 9.25 -8.82
N VAL A 221 4.28 8.61 -7.66
CA VAL A 221 3.64 9.20 -6.48
C VAL A 221 4.42 10.41 -5.98
N LYS A 222 5.75 10.29 -5.86
CA LYS A 222 6.61 11.41 -5.42
C LYS A 222 6.53 12.58 -6.39
N TRP A 223 6.48 12.34 -7.70
CA TRP A 223 6.31 13.41 -8.68
C TRP A 223 5.00 14.15 -8.46
N TRP A 224 3.87 13.46 -8.35
CA TRP A 224 2.57 14.10 -8.11
C TRP A 224 2.50 14.88 -6.80
N ALA A 225 3.17 14.38 -5.75
CA ALA A 225 3.21 15.06 -4.46
C ALA A 225 4.08 16.33 -4.45
N THR A 226 5.00 16.47 -5.42
CA THR A 226 6.03 17.53 -5.38
C THR A 226 6.07 18.42 -6.64
N CYS A 227 5.31 18.11 -7.68
CA CYS A 227 5.41 18.80 -8.98
C CYS A 227 4.88 20.24 -8.97
N ASP A 228 3.97 20.58 -8.05
CA ASP A 228 3.31 21.88 -8.00
C ASP A 228 3.26 22.44 -6.57
N PRO A 229 4.43 22.79 -5.98
CA PRO A 229 4.51 23.25 -4.60
C PRO A 229 3.77 24.58 -4.38
N ASP A 230 3.71 25.43 -5.41
CA ASP A 230 3.12 26.78 -5.34
C ASP A 230 1.70 26.86 -5.92
N GLY A 231 1.16 25.76 -6.47
CA GLY A 231 -0.17 25.73 -7.09
C GLY A 231 -0.27 26.44 -8.45
N ASN A 232 0.87 26.68 -9.12
CA ASN A 232 0.99 27.50 -10.33
C ASN A 232 1.41 26.69 -11.56
N TYR A 233 1.40 25.36 -11.48
CA TYR A 233 1.81 24.50 -12.59
C TYR A 233 0.81 24.58 -13.76
N ASP A 234 1.30 24.99 -14.94
CA ASP A 234 0.47 25.04 -16.16
C ASP A 234 0.35 23.64 -16.79
N TRP A 235 -0.72 22.94 -16.44
CA TRP A 235 -1.05 21.63 -17.01
C TRP A 235 -1.22 21.64 -18.54
N GLY A 236 -1.50 22.80 -19.13
CA GLY A 236 -1.67 22.99 -20.56
C GLY A 236 -0.37 23.24 -21.33
N ASP A 237 0.74 23.51 -20.65
CA ASP A 237 2.04 23.75 -21.28
C ASP A 237 2.83 22.45 -21.43
N LEU A 238 2.84 21.91 -22.65
CA LEU A 238 3.56 20.68 -23.02
C LEU A 238 5.09 20.78 -22.92
N THR A 239 5.65 21.98 -22.76
CA THR A 239 7.09 22.16 -22.59
C THR A 239 7.55 21.94 -21.16
N LEU A 240 6.63 22.04 -20.18
CA LEU A 240 6.95 21.82 -18.77
C LEU A 240 7.21 20.33 -18.46
N PRO A 241 8.18 20.01 -17.57
CA PRO A 241 8.50 18.64 -17.20
C PRO A 241 7.29 17.90 -16.61
N HIS A 242 6.96 16.72 -17.13
CA HIS A 242 5.81 15.91 -16.71
C HIS A 242 6.21 14.46 -16.46
N LEU A 243 5.90 13.92 -15.27
CA LEU A 243 6.24 12.55 -14.87
C LEU A 243 7.69 12.16 -15.22
N ASN A 244 8.59 13.11 -15.05
CA ASN A 244 9.99 13.04 -15.45
C ASN A 244 10.94 12.63 -14.31
N LEU A 245 10.41 12.42 -13.11
CA LEU A 245 11.17 11.87 -11.99
C LEU A 245 11.55 10.41 -12.28
N ARG A 246 12.82 10.07 -12.08
CA ARG A 246 13.36 8.72 -12.31
C ARG A 246 14.40 8.39 -11.25
N GLY A 247 14.26 7.21 -10.63
CA GLY A 247 15.22 6.68 -9.68
C GLY A 247 15.31 7.48 -8.38
N ALA A 248 14.19 8.05 -7.92
CA ALA A 248 14.14 8.64 -6.59
C ALA A 248 14.39 7.56 -5.53
N ASP A 249 14.98 7.94 -4.40
CA ASP A 249 15.31 6.96 -3.37
C ASP A 249 14.05 6.45 -2.67
N ALA A 250 13.60 5.26 -3.08
CA ALA A 250 12.45 4.59 -2.49
C ALA A 250 12.64 4.18 -1.01
N PHE A 251 13.84 4.36 -0.43
CA PHE A 251 14.16 4.11 0.98
C PHE A 251 14.24 5.39 1.80
N GLU A 252 14.17 6.56 1.17
CA GLU A 252 14.10 7.83 1.89
C GLU A 252 12.79 7.91 2.69
N ASP A 253 12.77 8.87 3.60
CA ASP A 253 11.60 9.18 4.39
C ASP A 253 10.46 9.75 3.50
N PRO A 254 9.24 9.20 3.58
CA PRO A 254 8.10 9.59 2.74
C PRO A 254 7.42 10.90 3.17
N ASN A 255 8.14 11.83 3.80
CA ASN A 255 7.63 13.14 4.26
C ASN A 255 6.97 14.00 3.18
N PHE A 256 7.23 13.76 1.89
CA PHE A 256 6.53 14.43 0.80
C PHE A 256 5.01 14.11 0.76
N LEU A 257 4.56 13.05 1.43
CA LEU A 257 3.13 12.75 1.62
C LEU A 257 2.50 13.48 2.81
N GLY A 258 3.22 14.38 3.49
CA GLY A 258 2.73 15.14 4.65
C GLY A 258 1.92 16.40 4.31
N GLY A 259 1.67 16.68 3.03
CA GLY A 259 0.91 17.86 2.60
C GLY A 259 -0.58 17.78 2.97
N LYS A 260 -1.24 18.93 3.16
CA LYS A 260 -2.67 19.09 3.50
C LYS A 260 -3.65 18.35 2.56
N PHE A 261 -3.19 17.89 1.40
CA PHE A 261 -4.00 17.24 0.36
C PHE A 261 -3.34 15.98 -0.22
N ALA A 262 -2.48 15.29 0.54
CA ALA A 262 -1.92 14.03 0.07
C ALA A 262 -3.05 13.02 -0.21
N PRO A 263 -3.18 12.50 -1.45
CA PRO A 263 -4.28 11.61 -1.80
C PRO A 263 -4.21 10.31 -0.99
N LEU A 264 -5.34 9.85 -0.44
CA LEU A 264 -5.43 8.60 0.31
C LEU A 264 -4.78 7.43 -0.45
N ASN A 265 -5.09 7.32 -1.75
CA ASN A 265 -4.57 6.28 -2.64
C ASN A 265 -3.03 6.29 -2.76
N HIS A 266 -2.40 7.46 -2.68
CA HIS A 266 -0.94 7.60 -2.75
C HIS A 266 -0.29 7.11 -1.46
N THR A 267 -0.85 7.48 -0.31
CA THR A 267 -0.41 6.98 1.00
C THR A 267 -0.54 5.47 1.07
N VAL A 268 -1.67 4.91 0.62
CA VAL A 268 -1.93 3.47 0.57
C VAL A 268 -0.91 2.75 -0.34
N ALA A 269 -0.60 3.30 -1.51
CA ALA A 269 0.36 2.69 -2.43
C ALA A 269 1.79 2.70 -1.86
N ILE A 270 2.24 3.79 -1.27
CA ILE A 270 3.57 3.86 -0.64
C ILE A 270 3.65 2.99 0.60
N LEU A 271 2.59 2.92 1.41
CA LEU A 271 2.50 1.98 2.53
C LEU A 271 2.64 0.53 2.05
N LEU A 272 1.90 0.11 1.01
CA LEU A 272 2.02 -1.23 0.44
C LEU A 272 3.42 -1.50 -0.11
N LEU A 273 4.03 -0.55 -0.80
CA LEU A 273 5.39 -0.68 -1.31
C LEU A 273 6.40 -0.90 -0.17
N LYS A 274 6.31 -0.12 0.91
CA LYS A 274 7.21 -0.24 2.07
C LYS A 274 6.99 -1.58 2.78
N LEU A 275 5.74 -2.02 2.95
CA LEU A 275 5.40 -3.34 3.49
C LEU A 275 5.95 -4.49 2.63
N LYS A 276 5.85 -4.38 1.30
CA LYS A 276 6.43 -5.34 0.34
C LYS A 276 7.94 -5.48 0.53
N ILE A 277 8.65 -4.35 0.63
CA ILE A 277 10.10 -4.33 0.85
C ILE A 277 10.44 -4.89 2.24
N LEU A 278 9.66 -4.58 3.29
CA LEU A 278 9.85 -5.12 4.64
C LEU A 278 9.73 -6.66 4.65
N VAL A 279 8.73 -7.21 3.95
CA VAL A 279 8.57 -8.65 3.79
C VAL A 279 9.78 -9.27 3.08
N ASP A 280 10.31 -8.63 2.02
CA ASP A 280 11.52 -9.10 1.33
C ASP A 280 12.75 -9.08 2.26
N VAL A 281 12.94 -8.01 3.05
CA VAL A 281 14.03 -7.89 4.04
C VAL A 281 13.95 -9.03 5.06
N ARG A 282 12.76 -9.27 5.61
CA ARG A 282 12.52 -10.38 6.55
C ARG A 282 12.79 -11.73 5.89
N ASN A 283 12.34 -11.95 4.67
CA ASN A 283 12.58 -13.19 3.91
C ASN A 283 14.08 -13.42 3.68
N LEU A 284 14.84 -12.38 3.34
CA LEU A 284 16.31 -12.45 3.23
C LEU A 284 16.96 -12.83 4.56
N LYS A 285 16.57 -12.19 5.66
CA LYS A 285 17.10 -12.49 7.01
C LYS A 285 16.82 -13.94 7.42
N VAL A 286 15.60 -14.41 7.25
CA VAL A 286 15.21 -15.80 7.56
C VAL A 286 15.99 -16.77 6.69
N THR A 287 16.06 -16.51 5.38
CA THR A 287 16.80 -17.35 4.43
C THR A 287 18.26 -17.48 4.86
N ARG A 288 18.93 -16.36 5.19
CA ARG A 288 20.31 -16.37 5.70
C ARG A 288 20.49 -17.18 6.96
N LYS A 289 19.58 -17.08 7.93
CA LYS A 289 19.62 -17.88 9.17
C LYS A 289 19.50 -19.38 8.87
N VAL A 290 18.59 -19.75 7.98
CA VAL A 290 18.39 -21.14 7.57
C VAL A 290 19.61 -21.65 6.80
N LEU A 291 20.11 -20.88 5.84
CA LEU A 291 21.30 -21.21 5.06
C LEU A 291 22.56 -21.29 5.93
N ALA A 292 22.74 -20.42 6.93
CA ALA A 292 23.85 -20.51 7.87
C ALA A 292 23.80 -21.81 8.70
N SER A 293 22.60 -22.33 8.94
CA SER A 293 22.38 -23.58 9.68
C SER A 293 22.60 -24.83 8.82
N HIS A 294 22.64 -24.70 7.49
CA HIS A 294 22.78 -25.80 6.54
C HIS A 294 24.07 -25.63 5.73
N ARG A 295 24.90 -26.66 5.58
CA ARG A 295 26.15 -26.55 4.78
C ARG A 295 25.88 -26.59 3.26
N LEU A 296 25.19 -25.58 2.74
CA LEU A 296 24.96 -25.41 1.31
C LEU A 296 26.17 -24.71 0.64
N PRO A 297 26.57 -25.15 -0.56
CA PRO A 297 27.55 -24.43 -1.36
C PRO A 297 27.10 -22.98 -1.62
N LEU A 298 28.04 -22.02 -1.59
CA LEU A 298 27.78 -20.60 -1.80
C LEU A 298 27.05 -20.32 -3.13
N GLU A 299 27.37 -21.09 -4.17
CA GLU A 299 26.75 -21.01 -5.50
C GLU A 299 25.24 -21.28 -5.49
N LEU A 300 24.74 -21.99 -4.48
CA LEU A 300 23.31 -22.26 -4.29
C LEU A 300 22.64 -21.25 -3.33
N CYS A 301 23.42 -20.53 -2.53
CA CYS A 301 22.88 -19.54 -1.59
C CYS A 301 22.36 -18.29 -2.33
N GLU A 302 23.13 -17.76 -3.28
CA GLU A 302 22.75 -16.52 -4.00
C GLU A 302 21.44 -16.66 -4.79
N PRO A 303 21.19 -17.74 -5.57
CA PRO A 303 19.92 -17.91 -6.28
C PRO A 303 18.74 -18.08 -5.33
N VAL A 304 18.94 -18.74 -4.18
CA VAL A 304 17.89 -18.91 -3.17
C VAL A 304 17.53 -17.57 -2.56
N GLU A 305 18.51 -16.75 -2.16
CA GLU A 305 18.26 -15.40 -1.66
C GLU A 305 17.54 -14.51 -2.68
N LEU A 306 17.88 -14.60 -3.96
CA LEU A 306 17.16 -13.86 -5.00
C LEU A 306 15.73 -14.35 -5.21
N SER A 307 15.48 -15.65 -5.04
CA SER A 307 14.16 -16.25 -5.25
C SER A 307 13.13 -15.87 -4.17
N VAL A 308 13.58 -15.47 -2.98
CA VAL A 308 12.71 -15.06 -1.87
C VAL A 308 12.38 -13.57 -1.87
N VAL A 309 13.02 -12.81 -2.76
CA VAL A 309 12.80 -11.39 -2.97
C VAL A 309 11.84 -11.18 -4.12
N ARG A 310 10.79 -10.38 -3.92
CA ARG A 310 9.79 -10.09 -4.96
C ARG A 310 10.01 -8.75 -5.60
N SER A 311 10.31 -7.72 -4.80
CA SER A 311 10.51 -6.39 -5.33
C SER A 311 11.83 -6.29 -6.10
N PRO A 312 11.83 -5.72 -7.33
CA PRO A 312 13.07 -5.36 -8.00
C PRO A 312 13.95 -4.42 -7.17
N LEU A 313 13.35 -3.56 -6.35
CA LEU A 313 14.07 -2.66 -5.44
C LEU A 313 14.84 -3.42 -4.36
N SER A 314 14.28 -4.54 -3.89
CA SER A 314 14.86 -5.37 -2.83
C SER A 314 16.04 -6.21 -3.33
N THR A 315 16.21 -6.39 -4.64
CA THR A 315 17.34 -7.15 -5.22
C THR A 315 18.69 -6.57 -4.78
N LYS A 316 18.79 -5.23 -4.63
CA LYS A 316 20.01 -4.58 -4.14
C LYS A 316 20.29 -4.87 -2.66
N LEU A 317 19.27 -5.19 -1.87
CA LEU A 317 19.38 -5.48 -0.43
C LEU A 317 20.06 -6.82 -0.17
N GLN A 318 20.02 -7.74 -1.12
CA GLN A 318 20.78 -8.99 -1.09
C GLN A 318 22.28 -8.76 -0.86
N ARG A 319 22.84 -7.63 -1.30
CA ARG A 319 24.28 -7.37 -1.15
C ARG A 319 24.65 -6.77 0.20
N LEU A 320 23.67 -6.46 1.05
CA LEU A 320 23.90 -5.82 2.34
C LEU A 320 24.35 -6.83 3.39
N SER A 321 25.19 -6.36 4.31
CA SER A 321 25.57 -7.13 5.51
C SER A 321 24.34 -7.35 6.42
N PRO A 322 24.36 -8.37 7.30
CA PRO A 322 23.28 -8.59 8.26
C PRO A 322 22.94 -7.35 9.10
N GLU A 323 23.95 -6.60 9.53
CA GLU A 323 23.77 -5.38 10.35
C GLU A 323 23.11 -4.26 9.53
N SER A 324 23.55 -4.09 8.27
CA SER A 324 22.97 -3.09 7.37
C SER A 324 21.52 -3.44 7.03
N LEU A 325 21.23 -4.72 6.83
CA LEU A 325 19.89 -5.22 6.54
C LEU A 325 18.95 -5.03 7.74
N SER A 326 19.42 -5.27 8.97
CA SER A 326 18.65 -4.96 10.19
C SER A 326 18.36 -3.46 10.33
N ARG A 327 19.34 -2.58 10.05
CA ARG A 327 19.08 -1.13 10.04
C ARG A 327 18.06 -0.73 8.97
N THR A 328 18.08 -1.36 7.80
CA THR A 328 17.05 -1.15 6.78
C THR A 328 15.68 -1.61 7.27
N GLU A 329 15.59 -2.73 7.98
CA GLU A 329 14.34 -3.21 8.60
C GLU A 329 13.79 -2.21 9.62
N GLU A 330 14.62 -1.73 10.54
CA GLU A 330 14.27 -0.73 11.56
C GLU A 330 13.75 0.56 10.90
N ASN A 331 14.49 1.11 9.93
CA ASN A 331 14.06 2.31 9.20
C ASN A 331 12.73 2.09 8.45
N LEU A 332 12.53 0.91 7.85
CA LEU A 332 11.27 0.60 7.16
C LEU A 332 10.11 0.49 8.15
N LEU A 333 10.32 -0.13 9.30
CA LEU A 333 9.31 -0.23 10.36
C LEU A 333 8.85 1.15 10.81
N ASP A 334 9.78 2.07 11.07
CA ASP A 334 9.44 3.44 11.47
C ASP A 334 8.66 4.18 10.37
N GLN A 335 9.11 4.09 9.12
CA GLN A 335 8.39 4.68 7.99
C GLN A 335 6.98 4.10 7.82
N ILE A 336 6.82 2.79 8.00
CA ILE A 336 5.52 2.11 7.88
C ILE A 336 4.59 2.53 9.01
N ARG A 337 5.08 2.66 10.25
CA ARG A 337 4.29 3.19 11.36
C ARG A 337 3.80 4.59 11.09
N GLU A 338 4.67 5.45 10.59
CA GLU A 338 4.33 6.84 10.33
C GLU A 338 3.32 6.95 9.18
N LEU A 339 3.51 6.20 8.10
CA LEU A 339 2.53 6.08 7.01
C LEU A 339 1.21 5.48 7.48
N GLY A 340 1.26 4.47 8.35
CA GLY A 340 0.09 3.84 8.94
C GLY A 340 -0.71 4.80 9.82
N ALA A 341 -0.04 5.63 10.62
CA ALA A 341 -0.67 6.69 11.41
C ALA A 341 -1.32 7.75 10.50
N LYS A 342 -0.58 8.23 9.49
CA LYS A 342 -1.11 9.17 8.48
C LYS A 342 -2.32 8.59 7.72
N LEU A 343 -2.31 7.30 7.42
CA LEU A 343 -3.42 6.61 6.78
C LEU A 343 -4.68 6.61 7.67
N VAL A 344 -4.53 6.28 8.96
CA VAL A 344 -5.64 6.28 9.92
C VAL A 344 -6.19 7.69 10.14
N GLU A 345 -5.32 8.69 10.21
CA GLU A 345 -5.71 10.10 10.28
C GLU A 345 -6.48 10.54 9.03
N ALA A 346 -6.00 10.19 7.84
CA ALA A 346 -6.65 10.52 6.59
C ALA A 346 -7.99 9.79 6.42
N ASN A 347 -8.05 8.51 6.77
CA ASN A 347 -9.28 7.72 6.69
C ASN A 347 -9.31 6.57 7.70
N LYS A 348 -10.01 6.79 8.82
CA LYS A 348 -10.18 5.82 9.91
C LYS A 348 -10.86 4.51 9.52
N HIS A 349 -11.51 4.43 8.36
CA HIS A 349 -12.25 3.24 7.92
C HIS A 349 -11.40 2.26 7.11
N PHE A 350 -10.25 2.71 6.58
CA PHE A 350 -9.47 1.94 5.63
C PHE A 350 -8.95 0.63 6.22
N MET A 351 -8.32 0.68 7.39
CA MET A 351 -7.74 -0.51 8.00
C MET A 351 -8.78 -1.57 8.36
N PHE A 352 -9.96 -1.18 8.83
CA PHE A 352 -11.06 -2.12 9.07
C PHE A 352 -11.50 -2.83 7.79
N SER A 353 -11.64 -2.05 6.73
CA SER A 353 -12.05 -2.53 5.41
C SER A 353 -10.99 -3.38 4.73
N LEU A 354 -9.71 -3.18 5.06
CA LEU A 354 -8.63 -4.04 4.58
C LEU A 354 -8.80 -5.50 5.06
N PHE A 355 -9.31 -5.70 6.29
CA PHE A 355 -9.60 -7.03 6.83
C PHE A 355 -11.01 -7.53 6.54
N GLU A 356 -11.95 -6.62 6.27
CA GLU A 356 -13.35 -6.93 5.94
C GLU A 356 -13.74 -6.27 4.59
N PRO A 357 -13.20 -6.75 3.46
CA PRO A 357 -13.23 -6.02 2.19
C PRO A 357 -14.53 -6.21 1.38
N ASP A 358 -15.39 -7.16 1.73
CA ASP A 358 -16.53 -7.56 0.88
C ASP A 358 -17.47 -6.40 0.55
N GLU A 359 -17.89 -5.62 1.56
CA GLU A 359 -18.80 -4.49 1.40
C GLU A 359 -18.21 -3.36 0.53
N PRO A 360 -17.02 -2.79 0.85
CA PRO A 360 -16.45 -1.70 0.06
C PRO A 360 -16.08 -2.13 -1.37
N LEU A 361 -15.74 -3.39 -1.59
CA LEU A 361 -15.43 -3.91 -2.94
C LEU A 361 -16.67 -4.10 -3.82
N CYS A 362 -17.86 -4.16 -3.24
CA CYS A 362 -19.11 -4.33 -3.98
C CYS A 362 -19.88 -3.01 -4.19
N ASP A 363 -19.52 -1.95 -3.48
CA ASP A 363 -20.23 -0.68 -3.57
C ASP A 363 -19.85 0.14 -4.81
N GLU A 364 -20.69 1.09 -5.21
CA GLU A 364 -20.40 2.01 -6.32
C GLU A 364 -20.69 3.47 -5.90
N PRO A 365 -19.83 4.08 -5.08
CA PRO A 365 -20.07 5.44 -4.58
C PRO A 365 -20.10 6.47 -5.72
N GLU A 366 -21.19 7.22 -5.88
CA GLU A 366 -21.28 8.24 -6.94
C GLU A 366 -20.35 9.43 -6.69
N ALA A 367 -20.13 9.78 -5.42
CA ALA A 367 -19.26 10.85 -4.96
C ALA A 367 -18.72 10.49 -3.57
N TYR A 368 -17.68 11.20 -3.13
CA TYR A 368 -17.12 11.07 -1.80
C TYR A 368 -16.60 12.42 -1.30
N SER A 369 -16.40 12.50 0.02
CA SER A 369 -15.67 13.57 0.70
C SER A 369 -14.39 13.01 1.33
N MET A 370 -13.38 13.84 1.57
CA MET A 370 -12.16 13.40 2.26
C MET A 370 -12.50 12.82 3.64
N GLY A 371 -11.91 11.68 3.99
CA GLY A 371 -12.13 10.92 5.22
C GLY A 371 -13.45 10.14 5.29
N SER A 372 -14.27 10.19 4.24
CA SER A 372 -15.56 9.49 4.19
C SER A 372 -15.41 7.99 3.95
N TRP A 373 -16.47 7.23 4.26
CA TRP A 373 -16.51 5.81 3.93
C TRP A 373 -16.49 5.57 2.41
N GLU A 374 -17.12 6.45 1.63
CA GLU A 374 -17.15 6.36 0.17
C GLU A 374 -15.76 6.54 -0.44
N GLU A 375 -14.94 7.44 0.11
CA GLU A 375 -13.54 7.62 -0.30
C GLU A 375 -12.74 6.34 -0.03
N MET A 376 -12.93 5.74 1.14
CA MET A 376 -12.32 4.47 1.50
C MET A 376 -12.74 3.37 0.54
N ALA A 377 -14.04 3.25 0.23
CA ALA A 377 -14.53 2.22 -0.67
C ALA A 377 -13.89 2.34 -2.07
N ARG A 378 -13.73 3.57 -2.58
CA ARG A 378 -12.99 3.84 -3.81
C ARG A 378 -11.51 3.44 -3.71
N ALA A 379 -10.86 3.75 -2.59
CA ALA A 379 -9.47 3.35 -2.36
C ALA A 379 -9.30 1.83 -2.21
N MET A 380 -10.27 1.13 -1.66
CA MET A 380 -10.28 -0.34 -1.58
C MET A 380 -10.42 -0.95 -2.98
N GLN A 381 -11.31 -0.44 -3.82
CA GLN A 381 -11.52 -0.91 -5.19
C GLN A 381 -10.29 -0.71 -6.09
N SER A 382 -9.50 0.33 -5.82
CA SER A 382 -8.25 0.61 -6.54
C SER A 382 -7.11 -0.31 -6.09
N SER A 383 -6.94 -0.47 -4.77
CA SER A 383 -5.70 -0.99 -4.17
C SER A 383 -5.77 -2.41 -3.62
N TYR A 384 -6.95 -2.95 -3.27
CA TYR A 384 -7.03 -4.23 -2.56
C TYR A 384 -6.43 -5.40 -3.34
N ALA A 385 -6.60 -5.41 -4.67
CA ALA A 385 -5.98 -6.41 -5.53
C ALA A 385 -4.44 -6.41 -5.40
N ALA A 386 -3.81 -5.25 -5.22
CA ALA A 386 -2.37 -5.16 -5.01
C ALA A 386 -1.94 -5.73 -3.65
N PHE A 387 -2.70 -5.46 -2.58
CA PHE A 387 -2.47 -6.08 -1.27
C PHE A 387 -2.60 -7.61 -1.33
N TRP A 388 -3.68 -8.10 -1.93
CA TRP A 388 -3.97 -9.52 -2.07
C TRP A 388 -2.91 -10.27 -2.88
N GLU A 389 -2.40 -9.65 -3.95
CA GLU A 389 -1.37 -10.24 -4.81
C GLU A 389 0.05 -10.16 -4.21
N THR A 390 0.26 -9.29 -3.22
CA THR A 390 1.55 -9.14 -2.51
C THR A 390 1.61 -10.07 -1.30
N GLU A 391 2.04 -11.31 -1.54
CA GLU A 391 2.13 -12.35 -0.50
C GLU A 391 2.97 -11.92 0.72
N GLY A 392 2.54 -12.36 1.90
CA GLY A 392 3.18 -12.05 3.17
C GLY A 392 2.74 -10.72 3.78
N VAL A 393 2.26 -9.74 3.00
CA VAL A 393 1.84 -8.44 3.56
C VAL A 393 0.59 -8.58 4.42
N LEU A 394 -0.47 -9.22 3.90
CA LEU A 394 -1.70 -9.43 4.67
C LEU A 394 -1.46 -10.38 5.86
N ASP A 395 -0.58 -11.38 5.71
CA ASP A 395 -0.23 -12.30 6.81
C ASP A 395 0.46 -11.55 7.95
N LEU A 396 1.41 -10.67 7.61
CA LEU A 396 2.12 -9.82 8.57
C LEU A 396 1.16 -8.89 9.31
N LEU A 397 0.24 -8.23 8.60
CA LEU A 397 -0.75 -7.33 9.20
C LEU A 397 -1.77 -8.09 10.07
N ASN A 398 -2.16 -9.31 9.69
CA ASN A 398 -3.03 -10.16 10.50
C ASN A 398 -2.31 -10.64 11.77
N ASP A 399 -1.01 -10.97 11.71
CA ASP A 399 -0.24 -11.35 12.90
C ASP A 399 -0.10 -10.18 13.88
N ALA A 400 0.16 -8.97 13.36
CA ALA A 400 0.19 -7.74 14.17
C ALA A 400 -1.17 -7.47 14.84
N ARG A 401 -2.27 -7.65 14.10
CA ARG A 401 -3.64 -7.55 14.63
C ARG A 401 -3.90 -8.59 15.72
N ALA A 402 -3.48 -9.83 15.51
CA ALA A 402 -3.66 -10.90 16.49
C ALA A 402 -2.87 -10.62 17.79
N CYS A 403 -1.64 -10.12 17.67
CA CYS A 403 -0.83 -9.70 18.82
C CYS A 403 -1.53 -8.56 19.59
N ALA A 404 -1.97 -7.52 18.88
CA ALA A 404 -2.67 -6.39 19.48
C ALA A 404 -3.95 -6.81 20.23
N GLY A 405 -4.75 -7.70 19.63
CA GLY A 405 -5.98 -8.21 20.26
C GLY A 405 -5.68 -8.97 21.55
N ARG A 406 -4.73 -9.91 21.50
CA ARG A 406 -4.35 -10.74 22.64
C ARG A 406 -3.83 -9.93 23.83
N ASP A 407 -3.00 -8.92 23.57
CA ASP A 407 -2.40 -8.11 24.66
C ASP A 407 -3.37 -7.09 25.25
N SER A 408 -4.51 -6.87 24.59
CA SER A 408 -5.57 -5.99 25.08
C SER A 408 -6.71 -6.74 25.78
N GLU A 409 -6.62 -8.07 25.93
CA GLU A 409 -7.67 -8.87 26.58
C GLU A 409 -7.97 -8.43 28.01
N ASN A 410 -6.94 -8.31 28.86
CA ASN A 410 -7.08 -7.91 30.26
C ASN A 410 -7.60 -6.47 30.38
N GLU A 411 -7.10 -5.55 29.54
CA GLU A 411 -7.55 -4.15 29.51
C GLU A 411 -9.04 -4.03 29.18
N ILE A 412 -9.52 -4.85 28.24
CA ILE A 412 -10.93 -4.85 27.86
C ILE A 412 -11.80 -5.47 28.96
N ASP A 413 -11.34 -6.54 29.63
CA ASP A 413 -12.06 -7.13 30.75
C ASP A 413 -12.27 -6.12 31.87
N ASP A 414 -11.19 -5.48 32.34
CA ASP A 414 -11.22 -4.48 33.39
C ASP A 414 -12.10 -3.27 33.01
N MET A 415 -11.94 -2.76 31.78
CA MET A 415 -12.77 -1.67 31.27
C MET A 415 -14.26 -2.03 31.26
N MET A 416 -14.62 -3.26 30.89
CA MET A 416 -16.02 -3.71 30.85
C MET A 416 -16.63 -3.84 32.24
N ASP A 417 -15.82 -4.17 33.25
CA ASP A 417 -16.24 -4.25 34.64
C ASP A 417 -16.45 -2.88 35.30
N GLY A 418 -15.80 -1.83 34.78
CA GLY A 418 -15.94 -0.45 35.26
C GLY A 418 -17.35 0.15 35.07
N GLU A 419 -17.82 0.89 36.09
CA GLU A 419 -19.13 1.59 36.06
C GLU A 419 -19.26 2.60 34.90
N THR A 420 -18.14 3.20 34.50
CA THR A 420 -18.07 4.15 33.39
C THR A 420 -18.44 3.51 32.05
N PHE A 421 -18.05 2.25 31.82
CA PHE A 421 -18.42 1.54 30.61
C PHE A 421 -19.91 1.14 30.65
N LYS A 422 -20.35 0.57 31.79
CA LYS A 422 -21.73 0.11 32.02
C LYS A 422 -22.77 1.22 31.83
N SER A 423 -22.44 2.46 32.19
CA SER A 423 -23.31 3.63 32.08
C SER A 423 -23.34 4.28 30.68
N ARG A 424 -22.42 3.92 29.77
CA ARG A 424 -22.31 4.53 28.43
C ARG A 424 -23.10 3.74 27.36
N PRO A 425 -23.47 4.39 26.24
CA PRO A 425 -24.18 3.74 25.13
C PRO A 425 -23.45 2.53 24.51
N GLY A 426 -22.13 2.41 24.72
CA GLY A 426 -21.31 1.29 24.28
C GLY A 426 -21.40 0.03 25.13
N SER A 427 -22.12 0.05 26.26
CA SER A 427 -22.22 -1.07 27.22
C SER A 427 -22.88 -2.34 26.66
N ARG A 428 -23.53 -2.24 25.50
CA ARG A 428 -24.19 -3.38 24.81
C ARG A 428 -23.24 -4.19 23.93
N ARG A 429 -22.02 -3.70 23.70
CA ARG A 429 -21.03 -4.37 22.85
C ARG A 429 -20.43 -5.57 23.56
N THR A 430 -20.11 -6.61 22.81
CA THR A 430 -19.43 -7.78 23.38
C THR A 430 -17.92 -7.54 23.50
N LYS A 431 -17.24 -8.32 24.34
CA LYS A 431 -15.77 -8.31 24.47
C LYS A 431 -15.12 -8.53 23.11
N GLU A 432 -15.62 -9.47 22.33
CA GLU A 432 -15.10 -9.82 21.01
C GLU A 432 -15.20 -8.65 20.04
N GLU A 433 -16.30 -7.88 20.06
CA GLU A 433 -16.46 -6.70 19.22
C GLU A 433 -15.49 -5.57 19.60
N LEU A 434 -15.24 -5.38 20.90
CA LEU A 434 -14.29 -4.38 21.38
C LEU A 434 -12.85 -4.77 21.04
N LEU A 435 -12.50 -6.05 21.26
CA LEU A 435 -11.19 -6.59 20.88
C LEU A 435 -10.97 -6.53 19.38
N ALA A 436 -12.01 -6.82 18.57
CA ALA A 436 -11.92 -6.69 17.12
C ALA A 436 -11.56 -5.26 16.72
N ASP A 437 -12.14 -4.24 17.35
CA ASP A 437 -11.83 -2.84 17.04
C ASP A 437 -10.43 -2.44 17.53
N VAL A 438 -10.09 -2.75 18.78
CA VAL A 438 -8.78 -2.43 19.36
C VAL A 438 -7.65 -3.11 18.61
N SER A 439 -7.86 -4.37 18.20
CA SER A 439 -6.88 -5.14 17.45
C SER A 439 -6.48 -4.44 16.15
N VAL A 440 -7.40 -3.74 15.48
CA VAL A 440 -7.13 -2.99 14.25
C VAL A 440 -6.49 -1.64 14.55
N ASN A 441 -6.97 -0.93 15.57
CA ASN A 441 -6.47 0.39 15.93
C ASN A 441 -5.00 0.35 16.43
N ARG A 442 -4.58 -0.76 17.02
CA ARG A 442 -3.23 -0.90 17.60
C ARG A 442 -2.22 -1.61 16.69
N ILE A 443 -2.59 -2.02 15.47
CA ILE A 443 -1.73 -2.80 14.54
C ILE A 443 -0.32 -2.22 14.43
N TRP A 444 -0.20 -0.91 14.23
CA TRP A 444 1.10 -0.27 13.98
C TRP A 444 2.04 -0.33 15.20
N GLY A 445 1.49 -0.38 16.42
CA GLY A 445 2.26 -0.59 17.65
C GLY A 445 2.75 -2.03 17.83
N TYR A 446 2.12 -2.99 17.14
CA TYR A 446 2.46 -4.42 17.22
C TYR A 446 3.17 -4.96 15.97
N LEU A 447 3.55 -4.06 15.05
CA LEU A 447 4.20 -4.47 13.80
C LEU A 447 5.60 -5.08 14.03
N ASP A 448 6.37 -4.61 15.02
CA ASP A 448 7.67 -5.21 15.38
C ASP A 448 7.50 -6.67 15.76
N TYR A 449 6.56 -6.94 16.68
CA TYR A 449 6.28 -8.29 17.13
C TYR A 449 5.87 -9.20 15.99
N ALA A 450 5.10 -8.70 15.03
CA ALA A 450 4.73 -9.47 13.85
C ALA A 450 5.95 -9.80 12.96
N VAL A 451 6.85 -8.85 12.74
CA VAL A 451 8.09 -9.08 11.98
C VAL A 451 9.03 -10.05 12.71
N GLU A 452 9.16 -9.90 14.03
CA GLU A 452 9.96 -10.78 14.87
C GLU A 452 9.40 -12.20 14.90
N ASN A 453 8.09 -12.36 15.10
CA ASN A 453 7.37 -13.63 15.03
C ASN A 453 7.58 -14.32 13.70
N ALA A 454 7.43 -13.57 12.61
CA ALA A 454 7.66 -14.08 11.27
C ALA A 454 9.13 -14.46 11.06
N SER A 455 10.07 -13.84 11.78
CA SER A 455 11.51 -14.15 11.70
C SER A 455 11.98 -15.24 12.69
N TYR A 456 11.08 -15.73 13.53
CA TYR A 456 11.38 -16.68 14.61
C TYR A 456 11.30 -18.13 14.13
N LEU A 457 12.38 -18.89 14.35
CA LEU A 457 12.53 -20.28 13.90
C LEU A 457 12.31 -21.33 15.01
N GLY A 458 12.00 -20.88 16.23
CA GLY A 458 11.75 -21.76 17.37
C GLY A 458 10.28 -22.20 17.53
N PRO A 459 9.93 -22.83 18.66
CA PRO A 459 8.57 -23.26 18.96
C PRO A 459 7.58 -22.10 19.02
N TRP A 460 6.36 -22.29 18.52
CA TRP A 460 5.35 -21.22 18.48
C TRP A 460 5.10 -20.55 19.84
N SER A 461 5.08 -21.34 20.92
CA SER A 461 4.87 -20.85 22.30
C SER A 461 5.97 -19.92 22.83
N GLU A 462 7.13 -19.89 22.18
CA GLU A 462 8.30 -19.09 22.57
C GLU A 462 8.58 -17.93 21.61
N ARG A 463 7.59 -17.61 20.77
CA ARG A 463 7.67 -16.42 19.92
C ARG A 463 7.82 -15.16 20.76
N PRO A 464 8.52 -14.13 20.25
CA PRO A 464 8.69 -12.86 20.95
C PRO A 464 7.37 -12.24 21.42
N SER A 465 6.32 -12.26 20.60
CA SER A 465 5.02 -11.75 21.02
C SER A 465 4.40 -12.57 22.16
N GLU A 466 4.53 -13.90 22.15
CA GLU A 466 3.95 -14.77 23.18
C GLU A 466 4.66 -14.60 24.53
N ARG A 467 5.98 -14.37 24.50
CA ARG A 467 6.75 -14.00 25.68
C ARG A 467 6.29 -12.64 26.23
N HIS A 468 6.16 -11.65 25.35
CA HIS A 468 5.67 -10.33 25.73
C HIS A 468 4.26 -10.39 26.34
N THR A 469 3.33 -11.12 25.72
CA THR A 469 1.98 -11.33 26.27
C THR A 469 2.04 -11.92 27.68
N ARG A 470 2.88 -12.95 27.89
CA ARG A 470 3.02 -13.61 29.19
C ARG A 470 3.58 -12.66 30.24
N GLU A 471 4.66 -11.95 29.92
CA GLU A 471 5.28 -10.95 30.80
C GLU A 471 4.28 -9.83 31.14
N ASN A 472 3.51 -9.36 30.16
CA ASN A 472 2.48 -8.33 30.38
C ASN A 472 1.35 -8.84 31.28
N ARG A 473 0.90 -10.09 31.10
CA ARG A 473 -0.10 -10.71 31.98
C ARG A 473 0.41 -10.92 33.41
N GLU A 474 1.67 -11.33 33.56
CA GLU A 474 2.31 -11.46 34.88
C GLU A 474 2.44 -10.11 35.58
N ALA A 475 2.88 -9.07 34.86
CA ALA A 475 2.95 -7.71 35.39
C ALA A 475 1.57 -7.18 35.81
N TRP A 476 0.53 -7.45 35.00
CA TRP A 476 -0.85 -7.07 35.33
C TRP A 476 -1.34 -7.77 36.60
N ALA A 477 -1.10 -9.08 36.72
CA ALA A 477 -1.50 -9.85 37.91
C ALA A 477 -0.78 -9.37 39.18
N ASN A 478 0.50 -8.99 39.07
CA ASN A 478 1.24 -8.42 40.20
C ASN A 478 0.67 -7.07 40.62
N ALA A 479 0.31 -6.19 39.67
CA ALA A 479 -0.30 -4.90 39.99
C ALA A 479 -1.65 -5.05 40.73
N ILE A 480 -2.49 -6.01 40.31
CA ILE A 480 -3.75 -6.31 41.01
C ILE A 480 -3.48 -6.80 42.44
N ALA A 481 -2.48 -7.68 42.62
CA ALA A 481 -2.15 -8.19 43.94
C ALA A 481 -1.60 -7.09 44.87
N GLU A 482 -0.80 -6.16 44.35
CA GLU A 482 -0.32 -4.98 45.09
C GLU A 482 -1.48 -4.08 45.53
N ASP A 483 -2.44 -3.81 44.63
CA ASP A 483 -3.63 -3.01 44.95
C ASP A 483 -4.52 -3.69 46.02
N GLU A 484 -4.72 -5.02 45.93
CA GLU A 484 -5.48 -5.80 46.92
C GLU A 484 -4.78 -5.83 48.30
N GLU A 485 -3.45 -5.91 48.33
CA GLU A 485 -2.68 -5.80 49.57
C GLU A 485 -2.86 -4.41 50.19
N ASP A 486 -2.70 -3.33 49.42
CA ASP A 486 -2.84 -1.95 49.90
C ASP A 486 -4.26 -1.62 50.41
N GLU A 487 -5.30 -2.16 49.76
CA GLU A 487 -6.69 -2.06 50.24
C GLU A 487 -6.91 -2.84 51.55
N SER A 488 -6.27 -4.01 51.70
CA SER A 488 -6.32 -4.80 52.94
C SER A 488 -5.68 -4.06 54.11
N TRP A 489 -4.50 -3.45 53.92
CA TRP A 489 -3.82 -2.68 54.97
C TRP A 489 -4.60 -1.42 55.39
N SER A 490 -5.35 -0.83 54.45
CA SER A 490 -6.19 0.34 54.73
C SER A 490 -7.48 -0.01 55.50
N SER A 491 -7.93 -1.26 55.43
CA SER A 491 -9.15 -1.73 56.11
C SER A 491 -8.92 -2.20 57.57
N ASP A 492 -7.67 -2.42 57.96
CA ASP A 492 -7.27 -2.83 59.32
C ASP A 492 -6.95 -1.63 60.25
N GLU A 493 -7.03 -0.39 59.75
CA GLU A 493 -6.81 0.84 60.53
C GLU A 493 -8.08 1.57 61.03
N ASP A 494 -9.29 1.03 60.79
CA ASP A 494 -10.58 1.61 61.25
C ASP A 494 -11.18 0.96 62.51
#